data_AF-A0A0N0LJY2-F1
#
_entry.id   AF-A0A0N0LJY2-F1
#
_cell.length_a   1.000
_cell.length_b   1.000
_cell.length_c   1.000
_cell.angle_alpha   90.00
_cell.angle_beta   90.00
_cell.angle_gamma   90.00
#
_symmetry.space_group_name_H-M   'P 1'
#
loop_
_entity.id
_entity.type
_entity.pdbx_description
1 polymer ?
#
loop_
_entity_poly.entity_id
_entity_poly.type
_entity_poly.pdbx_seq_one_letter_code
_entity_poly.pdbx_strand_id
1 'polypeptide(L)'
;MKKILSLGALAMILFTKAQVGIGTPTPNNSAMLDIQSSNKGFLPPRMSLLNETDGTTIPTPANGLLVFHTGTTLSGPGIYTNLGTPSSPKWSLLQAQNSNSGSTASKMSYKGEADPSKTVSAGNLEFRIRFQSGSVYLEARRKSAPAATIIYYSTVFNGSGNYTMTFTPANWNTWQTFDIAGGNGALQSQGFLIYISSLDDRLFYHVEMNSRYGNADASQKYWAFVVVLY
;
A
#
# COMPACT_ATOMS: atom_id res chain seq x y z
N MET A 1 45.61 -32.86 -55.95
CA MET A 1 44.57 -33.60 -55.20
C MET A 1 44.01 -32.69 -54.11
N LYS A 2 42.67 -32.51 -54.13
CA LYS A 2 41.70 -32.35 -53.02
C LYS A 2 42.13 -31.48 -51.82
N LYS A 3 41.69 -30.21 -51.77
CA LYS A 3 40.39 -29.71 -51.27
C LYS A 3 40.44 -29.36 -49.77
N ILE A 4 40.61 -28.06 -49.50
CA ILE A 4 39.75 -27.25 -48.62
C ILE A 4 39.26 -27.97 -47.36
N LEU A 5 40.04 -27.93 -46.28
CA LEU A 5 39.59 -28.08 -44.89
C LEU A 5 40.76 -27.56 -44.05
N SER A 6 40.80 -26.30 -43.62
CA SER A 6 40.59 -26.06 -42.18
C SER A 6 40.51 -24.57 -41.78
N LEU A 7 40.38 -23.61 -42.71
CA LEU A 7 40.30 -22.18 -42.32
C LEU A 7 38.90 -21.69 -41.93
N GLY A 8 37.85 -22.49 -42.14
CA GLY A 8 36.47 -22.13 -41.80
C GLY A 8 36.00 -22.57 -40.41
N ALA A 9 36.86 -23.19 -39.58
CA ALA A 9 36.42 -23.88 -38.37
C ALA A 9 36.75 -23.16 -37.03
N LEU A 10 37.39 -21.99 -37.04
CA LEU A 10 37.90 -21.38 -35.80
C LEU A 10 37.31 -20.01 -35.44
N ALA A 11 36.01 -19.80 -35.71
CA ALA A 11 35.30 -18.63 -35.19
C ALA A 11 33.83 -18.93 -34.88
N MET A 12 33.53 -20.03 -34.19
CA MET A 12 32.32 -20.09 -33.37
C MET A 12 32.66 -19.45 -32.02
N ILE A 13 32.51 -18.13 -31.95
CA ILE A 13 32.44 -17.43 -30.66
C ILE A 13 31.14 -17.91 -30.00
N LEU A 14 31.25 -18.94 -29.17
CA LEU A 14 30.16 -19.35 -28.30
C LEU A 14 29.98 -18.23 -27.29
N PHE A 15 28.95 -17.41 -27.48
CA PHE A 15 28.48 -16.48 -26.46
C PHE A 15 27.89 -17.28 -25.30
N THR A 16 28.73 -17.73 -24.38
CA THR A 16 28.28 -18.33 -23.14
C THR A 16 27.61 -17.25 -22.31
N LYS A 17 26.29 -17.35 -22.10
CA LYS A 17 25.58 -16.46 -21.19
C LYS A 17 26.07 -16.72 -19.76
N ALA A 18 26.52 -15.68 -19.06
CA ALA A 18 27.02 -15.75 -17.68
C ALA A 18 25.92 -15.80 -16.60
N GLN A 19 24.66 -16.03 -17.01
CA GLN A 19 23.52 -16.11 -16.11
C GLN A 19 23.52 -17.42 -15.32
N VAL A 20 23.29 -17.34 -14.02
CA VAL A 20 23.22 -18.51 -13.13
C VAL A 20 21.76 -18.92 -12.98
N GLY A 21 21.43 -20.12 -13.45
CA GLY A 21 20.15 -20.78 -13.19
C GLY A 21 20.28 -21.87 -12.15
N ILE A 22 19.45 -21.86 -11.12
CA ILE A 22 19.33 -22.95 -10.15
C ILE A 22 17.92 -23.51 -10.24
N GLY A 23 17.78 -24.77 -10.65
CA GLY A 23 16.46 -25.39 -10.84
C GLY A 23 15.72 -24.96 -12.11
N THR A 24 16.36 -24.18 -12.99
CA THR A 24 15.83 -23.85 -14.32
C THR A 24 16.95 -23.88 -15.37
N PRO A 25 16.75 -24.54 -16.52
CA PRO A 25 17.70 -24.49 -17.65
C PRO A 25 17.57 -23.19 -18.46
N THR A 26 16.48 -22.44 -18.24
CA THR A 26 16.18 -21.18 -18.94
C THR A 26 15.92 -20.07 -17.93
N PRO A 27 16.97 -19.52 -17.30
CA PRO A 27 16.85 -18.35 -16.44
C PRO A 27 16.15 -17.20 -17.14
N ASN A 28 15.40 -16.41 -16.38
CA ASN A 28 14.83 -15.17 -16.89
C ASN A 28 15.94 -14.29 -17.49
N ASN A 29 15.72 -13.77 -18.70
CA ASN A 29 16.71 -12.96 -19.42
C ASN A 29 17.11 -11.66 -18.70
N SER A 30 16.29 -11.15 -17.78
CA SER A 30 16.63 -9.98 -16.96
C SER A 30 17.36 -10.31 -15.66
N ALA A 31 17.60 -11.60 -15.37
CA ALA A 31 18.21 -12.05 -14.12
C ALA A 31 19.64 -12.55 -14.33
N MET A 32 20.56 -12.07 -13.48
CA MET A 32 21.90 -12.66 -13.38
C MET A 32 21.88 -13.96 -12.56
N LEU A 33 20.91 -14.10 -11.65
CA LEU A 33 20.62 -15.30 -10.87
C LEU A 33 19.12 -15.55 -10.86
N ASP A 34 18.68 -16.71 -11.35
CA ASP A 34 17.28 -17.16 -11.30
C ASP A 34 17.20 -18.51 -10.58
N ILE A 35 16.37 -18.60 -9.54
CA ILE A 35 16.20 -19.79 -8.70
C ILE A 35 14.74 -20.22 -8.77
N GLN A 36 14.50 -21.43 -9.28
CA GLN A 36 13.17 -22.02 -9.36
C GLN A 36 13.09 -23.30 -8.52
N SER A 37 12.06 -23.39 -7.69
CA SER A 37 11.70 -24.59 -6.94
C SER A 37 10.22 -24.56 -6.61
N SER A 38 9.57 -25.72 -6.61
CA SER A 38 8.18 -25.87 -6.18
C SER A 38 8.02 -26.05 -4.68
N ASN A 39 9.11 -26.33 -3.95
CA ASN A 39 9.05 -26.69 -2.53
C ASN A 39 10.26 -26.24 -1.68
N LYS A 40 11.16 -25.41 -2.22
CA LYS A 40 12.29 -24.83 -1.48
C LYS A 40 12.29 -23.31 -1.64
N GLY A 41 12.81 -22.62 -0.62
CA GLY A 41 12.99 -21.17 -0.63
C GLY A 41 14.46 -20.76 -0.68
N PHE A 42 14.70 -19.45 -0.66
CA PHE A 42 16.04 -18.88 -0.55
C PHE A 42 16.35 -18.52 0.91
N LEU A 43 17.44 -19.06 1.45
CA LEU A 43 18.02 -18.62 2.72
C LEU A 43 19.16 -17.64 2.40
N PRO A 44 18.96 -16.31 2.53
CA PRO A 44 20.05 -15.36 2.37
C PRO A 44 21.12 -15.56 3.46
N PRO A 45 22.33 -14.99 3.28
CA PRO A 45 23.36 -14.98 4.31
C PRO A 45 22.82 -14.51 5.66
N ARG A 46 23.11 -15.26 6.73
CA ARG A 46 22.58 -15.05 8.08
C ARG A 46 23.69 -14.59 9.01
N MET A 47 23.52 -13.46 9.70
CA MET A 47 24.53 -12.91 10.61
C MET A 47 23.94 -11.97 11.65
N SER A 48 24.69 -11.66 12.71
CA SER A 48 24.27 -10.70 13.73
C SER A 48 24.93 -9.34 13.52
N LEU A 49 24.25 -8.43 12.83
CA LEU A 49 24.63 -7.02 12.74
C LEU A 49 24.68 -6.37 14.14
N LEU A 50 25.59 -5.44 14.36
CA LEU A 50 25.83 -4.82 15.67
C LEU A 50 24.93 -3.61 15.95
N ASN A 51 24.57 -2.84 14.92
CA ASN A 51 23.72 -1.66 14.96
C ASN A 51 23.37 -1.20 13.53
N GLU A 52 22.60 -0.11 13.40
CA GLU A 52 22.10 0.38 12.11
C GLU A 52 23.20 0.88 11.16
N THR A 53 24.38 1.21 11.70
CA THR A 53 25.54 1.71 10.94
C THR A 53 26.70 0.71 10.90
N ASP A 54 26.41 -0.57 11.15
CA ASP A 54 27.43 -1.63 11.18
C ASP A 54 28.11 -1.82 9.81
N GLY A 55 29.38 -1.46 9.73
CA GLY A 55 30.26 -1.72 8.59
C GLY A 55 31.41 -2.68 8.92
N THR A 56 31.39 -3.35 10.07
CA THR A 56 32.46 -4.25 10.53
C THR A 56 32.07 -5.72 10.36
N THR A 57 30.81 -6.08 10.62
CA THR A 57 30.30 -7.43 10.40
C THR A 57 30.35 -7.83 8.93
N ILE A 58 30.07 -6.87 8.06
CA ILE A 58 30.30 -6.96 6.61
C ILE A 58 31.17 -5.77 6.24
N PRO A 59 32.46 -5.97 5.93
CA PRO A 59 33.30 -4.88 5.44
C PRO A 59 32.78 -4.34 4.11
N THR A 60 32.67 -3.01 3.99
CA THR A 60 32.24 -2.33 2.76
C THR A 60 30.93 -2.85 2.16
N PRO A 61 29.84 -2.93 2.93
CA PRO A 61 28.60 -3.55 2.44
C PRO A 61 28.02 -2.74 1.27
N ALA A 62 27.70 -3.39 0.16
CA ALA A 62 27.14 -2.71 -1.00
C ALA A 62 25.78 -2.06 -0.69
N ASN A 63 25.43 -1.00 -1.42
CA ASN A 63 24.07 -0.48 -1.42
C ASN A 63 23.10 -1.55 -1.96
N GLY A 64 21.94 -1.71 -1.33
CA GLY A 64 20.95 -2.74 -1.66
C GLY A 64 21.32 -4.16 -1.21
N LEU A 65 22.42 -4.34 -0.46
CA LEU A 65 22.80 -5.66 0.05
C LEU A 65 21.76 -6.18 1.04
N LEU A 66 21.25 -7.39 0.80
CA LEU A 66 20.27 -8.07 1.63
C LEU A 66 20.91 -9.16 2.49
N VAL A 67 20.61 -9.15 3.78
CA VAL A 67 21.04 -10.19 4.74
C VAL A 67 19.92 -10.52 5.71
N PHE A 68 19.96 -11.70 6.33
CA PHE A 68 19.10 -12.01 7.46
C PHE A 68 19.84 -11.71 8.77
N HIS A 69 19.39 -10.68 9.49
CA HIS A 69 19.85 -10.41 10.84
C HIS A 69 19.30 -11.45 11.82
N THR A 70 20.16 -12.08 12.62
CA THR A 70 19.77 -13.10 13.62
C THR A 70 19.78 -12.59 15.06
N GLY A 71 20.25 -11.37 15.31
CA GLY A 71 20.46 -10.82 16.64
C GLY A 71 19.27 -10.02 17.18
N THR A 72 19.49 -9.36 18.31
CA THR A 72 18.52 -8.50 19.01
C THR A 72 19.01 -7.06 19.16
N THR A 73 20.12 -6.71 18.51
CA THR A 73 20.80 -5.41 18.56
C THR A 73 20.14 -4.34 17.70
N LEU A 74 19.34 -4.77 16.72
CA LEU A 74 18.46 -3.92 15.91
C LEU A 74 17.00 -4.12 16.35
N SER A 75 16.04 -3.79 15.49
CA SER A 75 14.60 -4.06 15.65
C SER A 75 14.20 -5.55 15.68
N GLY A 76 15.13 -6.45 16.04
CA GLY A 76 14.96 -7.90 16.12
C GLY A 76 15.40 -8.66 14.85
N PRO A 77 15.28 -9.99 14.86
CA PRO A 77 15.64 -10.82 13.72
C PRO A 77 14.77 -10.53 12.48
N GLY A 78 15.37 -10.50 11.30
CA GLY A 78 14.63 -10.21 10.06
C GLY A 78 15.52 -10.02 8.83
N ILE A 79 14.92 -9.73 7.68
CA ILE A 79 15.66 -9.36 6.47
C ILE A 79 16.02 -7.88 6.55
N TYR A 80 17.29 -7.55 6.45
CA TYR A 80 17.79 -6.18 6.44
C TYR A 80 18.42 -5.85 5.09
N THR A 81 18.23 -4.60 4.65
CA THR A 81 18.87 -4.04 3.46
C THR A 81 19.80 -2.89 3.85
N ASN A 82 20.99 -2.81 3.24
CA ASN A 82 21.82 -1.62 3.36
C ASN A 82 21.31 -0.53 2.41
N LEU A 83 20.75 0.56 2.96
CA LEU A 83 20.31 1.73 2.20
C LEU A 83 21.41 2.79 2.07
N GLY A 84 22.53 2.61 2.77
CA GLY A 84 23.67 3.52 2.77
C GLY A 84 24.67 3.21 1.65
N THR A 85 25.88 3.72 1.82
CA THR A 85 27.02 3.44 0.93
C THR A 85 27.96 2.41 1.58
N PRO A 86 28.92 1.84 0.84
CA PRO A 86 29.95 0.97 1.42
C PRO A 86 30.76 1.62 2.56
N SER A 87 30.93 2.94 2.54
CA SER A 87 31.66 3.68 3.59
C SER A 87 30.78 4.17 4.73
N SER A 88 29.45 4.22 4.54
CA SER A 88 28.48 4.66 5.54
C SER A 88 27.21 3.82 5.40
N PRO A 89 27.22 2.58 5.91
CA PRO A 89 26.06 1.71 5.83
C PRO A 89 24.89 2.23 6.67
N LYS A 90 23.68 1.87 6.22
CA LYS A 90 22.42 2.15 6.89
C LYS A 90 21.53 0.92 6.76
N TRP A 91 21.60 0.03 7.74
CA TRP A 91 20.80 -1.19 7.79
C TRP A 91 19.37 -0.86 8.18
N SER A 92 18.43 -1.23 7.31
CA SER A 92 17.01 -1.05 7.53
C SER A 92 16.28 -2.38 7.42
N LEU A 93 15.38 -2.65 8.37
CA LEU A 93 14.54 -3.84 8.37
C LEU A 93 13.57 -3.76 7.19
N LEU A 94 13.56 -4.80 6.35
CA LEU A 94 12.53 -4.98 5.33
C LEU A 94 11.26 -5.50 6.01
N GLN A 95 10.26 -4.62 6.10
CA GLN A 95 8.94 -4.98 6.64
C GLN A 95 8.01 -5.41 5.51
N ALA A 96 7.46 -6.62 5.63
CA ALA A 96 6.36 -7.05 4.77
C ALA A 96 5.10 -6.27 5.18
N GLN A 97 4.62 -5.40 4.28
CA GLN A 97 3.31 -4.79 4.44
C GLN A 97 2.25 -5.81 4.00
N ASN A 98 1.33 -6.14 4.89
CA ASN A 98 0.18 -6.98 4.58
C ASN A 98 -1.08 -6.36 5.19
N SER A 99 -2.24 -6.95 4.94
CA SER A 99 -3.53 -6.45 5.45
C SER A 99 -3.64 -6.37 6.99
N ASN A 100 -2.62 -6.83 7.74
CA ASN A 100 -2.58 -6.82 9.20
C ASN A 100 -1.39 -6.00 9.77
N SER A 101 -0.57 -5.38 8.91
CA SER A 101 0.61 -4.62 9.34
C SER A 101 0.98 -3.60 8.26
N GLY A 102 0.40 -2.41 8.37
CA GLY A 102 0.61 -1.29 7.45
C GLY A 102 -0.59 -0.36 7.38
N SER A 103 -0.40 0.89 6.95
CA SER A 103 -1.51 1.78 6.63
C SER A 103 -1.49 2.13 5.14
N THR A 104 -2.60 1.91 4.45
CA THR A 104 -2.76 2.38 3.06
C THR A 104 -3.61 3.64 3.07
N ALA A 105 -3.05 4.75 2.56
CA ALA A 105 -3.75 6.02 2.44
C ALA A 105 -4.22 6.22 0.99
N SER A 106 -5.52 6.44 0.82
CA SER A 106 -6.16 6.77 -0.45
C SER A 106 -6.71 8.18 -0.35
N LYS A 107 -6.24 9.08 -1.22
CA LYS A 107 -6.57 10.51 -1.20
C LYS A 107 -7.36 10.91 -2.43
N MET A 108 -8.33 11.78 -2.23
CA MET A 108 -9.01 12.52 -3.29
C MET A 108 -8.96 14.01 -2.99
N SER A 109 -8.75 14.82 -4.01
CA SER A 109 -8.86 16.27 -3.91
C SER A 109 -9.42 16.84 -5.20
N TYR A 110 -10.37 17.76 -5.10
CA TYR A 110 -10.96 18.41 -6.27
C TYR A 110 -11.47 19.82 -5.94
N LYS A 111 -11.65 20.61 -7.00
CA LYS A 111 -12.23 21.96 -6.94
C LYS A 111 -13.73 21.88 -7.27
N GLY A 112 -14.53 22.76 -6.65
CA GLY A 112 -15.97 22.82 -6.85
C GLY A 112 -16.77 22.34 -5.63
N GLU A 113 -18.08 22.16 -5.79
CA GLU A 113 -18.96 21.58 -4.77
C GLU A 113 -18.77 20.06 -4.65
N ALA A 114 -19.24 19.47 -3.55
CA ALA A 114 -19.14 18.03 -3.38
C ALA A 114 -19.84 17.27 -4.52
N ASP A 115 -19.09 16.38 -5.17
CA ASP A 115 -19.52 15.66 -6.37
C ASP A 115 -19.60 14.14 -6.08
N PRO A 116 -20.81 13.54 -6.02
CA PRO A 116 -21.00 12.13 -5.71
C PRO A 116 -20.55 11.19 -6.84
N SER A 117 -20.12 11.70 -8.00
CA SER A 117 -19.45 10.92 -9.03
C SER A 117 -17.97 10.71 -8.73
N LYS A 118 -17.39 11.50 -7.82
CA LYS A 118 -16.01 11.35 -7.38
C LYS A 118 -15.96 10.37 -6.22
N THR A 119 -15.35 9.21 -6.45
CA THR A 119 -15.20 8.15 -5.45
C THR A 119 -13.74 7.78 -5.22
N VAL A 120 -13.42 7.30 -4.02
CA VAL A 120 -12.11 6.72 -3.71
C VAL A 120 -12.32 5.41 -2.98
N SER A 121 -11.51 4.41 -3.34
CA SER A 121 -11.52 3.10 -2.71
C SER A 121 -10.47 3.02 -1.64
N ALA A 122 -10.78 2.38 -0.52
CA ALA A 122 -9.79 1.88 0.44
C ALA A 122 -10.25 0.50 0.94
N GLY A 123 -9.39 -0.51 0.78
CA GLY A 123 -9.74 -1.90 1.11
C GLY A 123 -11.00 -2.36 0.37
N ASN A 124 -11.98 -2.87 1.12
CA ASN A 124 -13.24 -3.39 0.58
C ASN A 124 -14.36 -2.33 0.44
N LEU A 125 -14.11 -1.09 0.86
CA LEU A 125 -15.07 0.01 0.78
C LEU A 125 -14.69 1.00 -0.33
N GLU A 126 -15.72 1.57 -0.94
CA GLU A 126 -15.64 2.74 -1.79
C GLU A 126 -16.39 3.88 -1.11
N PHE A 127 -15.77 5.05 -1.05
CA PHE A 127 -16.25 6.22 -0.34
C PHE A 127 -16.51 7.37 -1.31
N ARG A 128 -17.50 8.20 -0.95
CA ARG A 128 -17.75 9.49 -1.61
C ARG A 128 -18.32 10.48 -0.63
N ILE A 129 -18.33 11.74 -1.05
CA ILE A 129 -19.03 12.82 -0.37
C ILE A 129 -20.27 13.17 -1.18
N ARG A 130 -21.42 13.28 -0.52
CA ARG A 130 -22.66 13.77 -1.11
C ARG A 130 -23.11 15.05 -0.42
N PHE A 131 -23.50 16.05 -1.20
CA PHE A 131 -24.18 17.24 -0.69
C PHE A 131 -25.67 17.17 -0.98
N GLN A 132 -26.51 17.38 0.03
CA GLN A 132 -27.96 17.43 -0.13
C GLN A 132 -28.56 18.38 0.91
N SER A 133 -29.45 19.27 0.45
CA SER A 133 -30.21 20.19 1.31
C SER A 133 -29.36 21.02 2.28
N GLY A 134 -28.15 21.42 1.87
CA GLY A 134 -27.25 22.23 2.70
C GLY A 134 -26.32 21.44 3.62
N SER A 135 -26.41 20.10 3.61
CA SER A 135 -25.60 19.21 4.44
C SER A 135 -24.68 18.33 3.60
N VAL A 136 -23.53 17.99 4.20
CA VAL A 136 -22.53 17.09 3.64
C VAL A 136 -22.67 15.72 4.32
N TYR A 137 -22.62 14.67 3.51
CA TYR A 137 -22.73 13.29 3.95
C TYR A 137 -21.53 12.49 3.46
N LEU A 138 -20.91 11.74 4.37
CA LEU A 138 -20.01 10.67 3.99
C LEU A 138 -20.83 9.44 3.63
N GLU A 139 -20.64 8.92 2.42
CA GLU A 139 -21.28 7.69 1.99
C GLU A 139 -20.23 6.64 1.64
N ALA A 140 -20.58 5.37 1.85
CA ALA A 140 -19.84 4.27 1.28
C ALA A 140 -20.71 3.12 0.83
N ARG A 141 -20.09 2.26 0.03
CA ARG A 141 -20.59 0.96 -0.38
C ARG A 141 -19.43 -0.04 -0.39
N ARG A 142 -19.75 -1.33 -0.40
CA ARG A 142 -18.73 -2.36 -0.62
C ARG A 142 -18.38 -2.46 -2.10
N LYS A 143 -17.17 -2.92 -2.36
CA LYS A 143 -16.66 -3.23 -3.70
C LYS A 143 -16.94 -4.67 -4.13
N SER A 144 -17.32 -5.53 -3.18
CA SER A 144 -17.70 -6.91 -3.42
C SER A 144 -18.80 -7.37 -2.45
N ALA A 145 -19.61 -8.32 -2.92
CA ALA A 145 -20.65 -8.96 -2.13
C ALA A 145 -20.03 -9.70 -0.93
N PRO A 146 -20.49 -9.46 0.31
CA PRO A 146 -20.07 -10.26 1.45
C PRO A 146 -20.77 -11.62 1.45
N ALA A 147 -20.14 -12.64 2.04
CA ALA A 147 -20.73 -13.98 2.15
C ALA A 147 -21.88 -14.05 3.18
N ALA A 148 -21.88 -13.13 4.14
CA ALA A 148 -22.91 -12.96 5.17
C ALA A 148 -23.17 -11.47 5.39
N THR A 149 -24.14 -11.15 6.24
CA THR A 149 -24.35 -9.77 6.67
C THR A 149 -23.14 -9.27 7.46
N ILE A 150 -22.63 -8.10 7.12
CA ILE A 150 -21.51 -7.43 7.76
C ILE A 150 -21.97 -6.08 8.31
N ILE A 151 -21.55 -5.78 9.53
CA ILE A 151 -21.83 -4.50 10.18
C ILE A 151 -20.55 -3.69 10.32
N TYR A 152 -20.62 -2.43 9.90
CA TYR A 152 -19.61 -1.41 10.19
C TYR A 152 -20.14 -0.44 11.22
N TYR A 153 -19.30 -0.14 12.21
CA TYR A 153 -19.56 0.86 13.25
C TYR A 153 -18.73 2.09 12.98
N SER A 154 -19.33 3.27 13.10
CA SER A 154 -18.61 4.55 13.02
C SER A 154 -18.68 5.34 14.33
N THR A 155 -17.61 6.08 14.60
CA THR A 155 -17.54 7.08 15.65
C THR A 155 -17.02 8.39 15.08
N VAL A 156 -17.70 9.50 15.36
CA VAL A 156 -17.39 10.84 14.83
C VAL A 156 -16.67 11.67 15.91
N PHE A 157 -15.53 12.26 15.57
CA PHE A 157 -14.87 13.24 16.42
C PHE A 157 -15.60 14.60 16.24
N ASN A 158 -16.15 15.18 17.32
CA ASN A 158 -17.06 16.35 17.39
C ASN A 158 -18.58 16.13 17.19
N GLY A 159 -19.10 14.89 17.26
CA GLY A 159 -20.55 14.62 17.28
C GLY A 159 -20.94 13.58 18.33
N SER A 160 -22.18 13.64 18.82
CA SER A 160 -22.77 12.55 19.62
C SER A 160 -23.55 11.61 18.70
N GLY A 161 -22.98 10.43 18.42
CA GLY A 161 -23.67 9.37 17.66
C GLY A 161 -22.76 8.18 17.35
N ASN A 162 -23.26 6.97 17.58
CA ASN A 162 -22.73 5.76 16.97
C ASN A 162 -23.62 5.44 15.78
N TYR A 163 -23.06 5.35 14.58
CA TYR A 163 -23.83 4.94 13.41
C TYR A 163 -23.38 3.57 12.94
N THR A 164 -24.33 2.81 12.39
CA THR A 164 -24.09 1.47 11.87
C THR A 164 -24.48 1.38 10.41
N MET A 165 -23.63 0.78 9.61
CA MET A 165 -23.94 0.38 8.23
C MET A 165 -24.01 -1.12 8.14
N THR A 166 -25.07 -1.62 7.50
CA THR A 166 -25.32 -3.06 7.37
C THR A 166 -25.30 -3.44 5.90
N PHE A 167 -24.28 -4.21 5.52
CA PHE A 167 -24.15 -4.74 4.17
C PHE A 167 -24.49 -6.22 4.15
N THR A 168 -25.45 -6.56 3.30
CA THR A 168 -25.91 -7.92 3.01
C THR A 168 -25.47 -8.30 1.59
N PRO A 169 -25.54 -9.59 1.21
CA PRO A 169 -25.34 -10.01 -0.17
C PRO A 169 -26.24 -9.31 -1.19
N ALA A 170 -27.36 -8.71 -0.77
CA ALA A 170 -28.32 -8.05 -1.65
C ALA A 170 -28.09 -6.53 -1.83
N ASN A 171 -27.54 -5.84 -0.83
CA ASN A 171 -27.42 -4.37 -0.82
C ASN A 171 -25.97 -3.87 -0.75
N TRP A 172 -24.98 -4.76 -0.89
CA TRP A 172 -23.55 -4.44 -0.72
C TRP A 172 -23.06 -3.30 -1.64
N ASN A 173 -23.63 -3.18 -2.85
CA ASN A 173 -23.24 -2.18 -3.84
C ASN A 173 -24.11 -0.91 -3.80
N THR A 174 -24.98 -0.79 -2.79
CA THR A 174 -25.83 0.39 -2.58
C THR A 174 -25.11 1.37 -1.66
N TRP A 175 -25.09 2.65 -2.04
CA TRP A 175 -24.53 3.71 -1.19
C TRP A 175 -25.34 3.84 0.11
N GLN A 176 -24.65 3.79 1.24
CA GLN A 176 -25.19 4.03 2.57
C GLN A 176 -24.41 5.17 3.24
N THR A 177 -25.05 5.86 4.19
CA THR A 177 -24.51 7.06 4.84
C THR A 177 -23.88 6.72 6.20
N PHE A 178 -22.67 7.22 6.47
CA PHE A 178 -21.93 7.00 7.74
C PHE A 178 -22.23 8.01 8.85
N ASP A 179 -22.60 9.25 8.51
CA ASP A 179 -22.92 10.33 9.45
C ASP A 179 -23.81 11.40 8.78
N ILE A 180 -24.57 12.13 9.60
CA ILE A 180 -25.30 13.35 9.26
C ILE A 180 -24.51 14.49 9.90
N ALA A 181 -23.50 15.03 9.21
CA ALA A 181 -22.80 16.20 9.73
C ALA A 181 -23.80 17.37 9.85
N GLY A 182 -23.91 17.91 11.06
CA GLY A 182 -24.82 18.98 11.44
C GLY A 182 -24.75 20.16 10.47
N GLY A 183 -25.91 20.61 10.01
CA GLY A 183 -26.02 21.78 9.17
C GLY A 183 -25.77 23.06 9.97
N ASN A 184 -25.04 24.00 9.38
CA ASN A 184 -25.46 25.39 9.45
C ASN A 184 -24.99 26.18 8.22
N GLY A 185 -25.82 26.13 7.18
CA GLY A 185 -25.78 27.07 6.07
C GLY A 185 -24.66 26.84 5.04
N ALA A 186 -24.97 27.19 3.80
CA ALA A 186 -24.11 27.02 2.63
C ALA A 186 -22.87 27.95 2.60
N LEU A 187 -22.28 28.32 3.75
CA LEU A 187 -21.27 29.40 3.84
C LEU A 187 -20.13 29.20 4.85
N GLN A 188 -19.89 28.00 5.42
CA GLN A 188 -18.74 27.78 6.32
C GLN A 188 -17.89 26.57 5.90
N SER A 189 -16.57 26.65 6.16
CA SER A 189 -15.63 25.54 6.05
C SER A 189 -16.14 24.36 6.89
N GLN A 190 -16.19 23.17 6.29
CA GLN A 190 -16.64 21.96 6.96
C GLN A 190 -15.49 20.96 7.04
N GLY A 191 -15.31 20.35 8.20
CA GLY A 191 -14.36 19.28 8.39
C GLY A 191 -14.92 18.22 9.32
N PHE A 192 -14.59 16.97 9.06
CA PHE A 192 -14.93 15.86 9.94
C PHE A 192 -13.79 14.86 9.99
N LEU A 193 -13.77 14.15 11.12
CA LEU A 193 -12.89 13.02 11.38
C LEU A 193 -13.76 11.87 11.85
N ILE A 194 -13.75 10.77 11.10
CA ILE A 194 -14.58 9.60 11.37
C ILE A 194 -13.69 8.36 11.42
N TYR A 195 -13.89 7.55 12.45
CA TYR A 195 -13.33 6.20 12.52
C TYR A 195 -14.41 5.20 12.18
N ILE A 196 -14.10 4.22 11.33
CA ILE A 196 -15.02 3.16 10.92
C ILE A 196 -14.35 1.82 11.13
N SER A 197 -15.05 0.86 11.71
CA SER A 197 -14.52 -0.49 11.92
C SER A 197 -15.57 -1.56 11.73
N SER A 198 -15.13 -2.76 11.36
CA SER A 198 -15.98 -3.95 11.35
C SER A 198 -15.25 -5.10 12.02
N LEU A 199 -15.95 -5.81 12.91
CA LEU A 199 -15.44 -7.05 13.49
C LEU A 199 -15.38 -8.18 12.44
N ASP A 200 -16.26 -8.15 11.44
CA ASP A 200 -16.39 -9.21 10.44
C ASP A 200 -15.25 -9.15 9.42
N ASP A 201 -14.98 -7.95 8.86
CA ASP A 201 -13.86 -7.77 7.91
C ASP A 201 -12.52 -7.54 8.62
N ARG A 202 -12.53 -7.26 9.93
CA ARG A 202 -11.33 -6.90 10.73
C ARG A 202 -10.54 -5.73 10.15
N LEU A 203 -11.23 -4.78 9.52
CA LEU A 203 -10.64 -3.58 8.95
C LEU A 203 -10.96 -2.38 9.81
N PHE A 204 -9.98 -1.47 9.92
CA PHE A 204 -10.14 -0.18 10.58
C PHE A 204 -9.83 0.94 9.59
N TYR A 205 -10.75 1.89 9.48
CA TYR A 205 -10.64 3.05 8.62
C TYR A 205 -10.63 4.31 9.46
N HIS A 206 -9.81 5.25 9.02
CA HIS A 206 -9.82 6.64 9.44
C HIS A 206 -10.11 7.48 8.21
N VAL A 207 -11.15 8.29 8.30
CA VAL A 207 -11.59 9.17 7.24
C VAL A 207 -11.49 10.62 7.71
N GLU A 208 -10.67 11.41 7.02
CA GLU A 208 -10.55 12.85 7.24
C GLU A 208 -11.07 13.60 6.01
N MET A 209 -11.91 14.60 6.26
CA MET A 209 -12.34 15.54 5.23
C MET A 209 -12.18 16.96 5.74
N ASN A 210 -11.72 17.84 4.85
CA ASN A 210 -11.71 19.27 5.10
C ASN A 210 -12.09 20.02 3.83
N SER A 211 -12.92 21.06 3.97
CA SER A 211 -13.33 21.93 2.88
C SER A 211 -13.03 23.39 3.19
N ARG A 212 -12.57 24.13 2.19
CA ARG A 212 -12.44 25.60 2.26
C ARG A 212 -13.53 26.22 1.40
N TYR A 213 -14.31 27.12 2.00
CA TYR A 213 -15.35 27.88 1.32
C TYR A 213 -14.86 29.31 1.07
N GLY A 214 -14.80 29.73 -0.20
CA GLY A 214 -14.65 31.14 -0.59
C GLY A 214 -16.02 31.77 -0.77
N ASN A 215 -16.23 32.98 -0.26
CA ASN A 215 -17.53 33.65 -0.36
C ASN A 215 -17.85 33.97 -1.83
N ALA A 216 -18.81 33.23 -2.39
CA ALA A 216 -19.56 33.47 -3.63
C ALA A 216 -19.11 32.82 -4.96
N ASP A 217 -17.91 32.23 -5.10
CA ASP A 217 -17.51 31.57 -6.36
C ASP A 217 -17.17 30.08 -6.16
N ALA A 218 -17.79 29.21 -6.97
CA ALA A 218 -17.49 27.77 -7.00
C ALA A 218 -16.02 27.47 -7.36
N SER A 219 -15.33 28.39 -8.05
CA SER A 219 -13.90 28.30 -8.38
C SER A 219 -12.99 28.38 -7.14
N GLN A 220 -13.49 28.92 -6.02
CA GLN A 220 -12.77 29.08 -4.76
C GLN A 220 -13.08 27.96 -3.74
N LYS A 221 -13.92 26.99 -4.11
CA LYS A 221 -14.28 25.84 -3.27
C LYS A 221 -13.31 24.69 -3.50
N TYR A 222 -12.77 24.15 -2.42
CA TYR A 222 -11.82 23.04 -2.46
C TYR A 222 -12.20 21.99 -1.42
N TRP A 223 -12.13 20.73 -1.83
CA TRP A 223 -12.36 19.57 -0.97
C TRP A 223 -11.11 18.70 -1.00
N ALA A 224 -10.64 18.32 0.19
CA ALA A 224 -9.69 17.24 0.36
C ALA A 224 -10.32 16.16 1.25
N PHE A 225 -10.16 14.93 0.80
CA PHE A 225 -10.69 13.73 1.44
C PHE A 225 -9.57 12.69 1.48
N VAL A 226 -9.29 12.15 2.66
CA VAL A 226 -8.28 11.11 2.86
C VAL A 226 -8.93 9.96 3.62
N VAL A 227 -8.75 8.75 3.08
CA VAL A 227 -9.09 7.50 3.77
C VAL A 227 -7.81 6.76 4.06
N VAL A 228 -7.55 6.50 5.32
CA VAL A 228 -6.45 5.64 5.78
C VAL A 228 -7.06 4.33 6.26
N LEU A 229 -6.64 3.24 5.63
CA LEU A 229 -6.95 1.87 6.05
C LEU A 229 -5.77 1.32 6.83
N TYR A 230 -6.02 0.83 8.04
CA TYR A 230 -5.07 0.18 8.93
C TYR A 230 -5.29 -1.33 8.97
#